data_AF-A0A9D0P211-F1
#
_entry.id   AF-A0A9D0P211-F1
#
_cell.length_a   1.000
_cell.length_b   1.000
_cell.length_c   1.000
_cell.angle_alpha   90.00
_cell.angle_beta   90.00
_cell.angle_gamma   90.00
#
_symmetry.space_group_name_H-M   'P 1'
#
loop_
_entity.id
_entity.type
_entity.pdbx_description
1 polymer ?
#
loop_
_entity_poly.entity_id
_entity_poly.type
_entity_poly.pdbx_seq_one_letter_code
_entity_poly.pdbx_strand_id
1 'polypeptide(L)'
;MISVSDAILSRKSIRAYRKEPVPFELLNEILETARRWDLGVKPEEVSEMESRLSGSDLGFDGFQSDDDDNHTAPIAYLTHDSADPAQTLEAADWSSHNQAKLAQALTMLDERSRDILQRRWLTEPKETLHTLADEYGVSAERIRQIEKNAMNKLQGAMAA
;
A
#
# COMPACT_ATOMS: atom_id res chain seq x y z
N MET A 1 -17.84 20.33 -7.79
CA MET A 1 -16.76 19.79 -8.63
C MET A 1 -15.56 20.70 -8.45
N ILE A 2 -14.73 20.42 -7.46
CA ILE A 2 -13.47 21.15 -7.24
C ILE A 2 -12.49 20.60 -8.27
N SER A 3 -11.96 21.48 -9.11
CA SER A 3 -11.17 21.09 -10.27
C SER A 3 -9.86 20.45 -9.80
N VAL A 4 -9.33 19.47 -10.55
CA VAL A 4 -7.99 18.88 -10.28
C VAL A 4 -6.90 19.97 -10.20
N SER A 5 -7.14 21.13 -10.83
CA SER A 5 -6.31 22.33 -10.70
C SER A 5 -6.25 22.91 -9.27
N ASP A 6 -7.33 22.86 -8.49
CA ASP A 6 -7.41 23.40 -7.13
C ASP A 6 -6.60 22.55 -6.14
N ALA A 7 -6.56 21.23 -6.34
CA ALA A 7 -5.72 20.32 -5.55
C ALA A 7 -4.21 20.54 -5.81
N ILE A 8 -3.84 20.96 -7.02
CA ILE A 8 -2.44 21.26 -7.38
C ILE A 8 -2.01 22.63 -6.83
N LEU A 9 -2.95 23.59 -6.73
CA LEU A 9 -2.72 24.88 -6.08
C LEU A 9 -2.52 24.74 -4.56
N SER A 10 -3.21 23.81 -3.91
CA SER A 10 -3.06 23.53 -2.47
C SER A 10 -1.73 22.83 -2.12
N ARG A 11 -1.23 21.92 -2.98
CA ARG A 11 0.13 21.37 -2.79
C ARG A 11 1.23 22.41 -2.99
N LYS A 12 0.98 23.45 -3.79
CA LYS A 12 1.91 24.59 -3.95
C LYS A 12 1.89 25.54 -2.75
N SER A 13 0.77 25.70 -2.05
CA SER A 13 0.68 26.64 -0.92
C SER A 13 1.34 26.13 0.37
N ILE A 14 1.29 24.83 0.66
CA ILE A 14 2.03 24.26 1.83
C ILE A 14 3.55 24.28 1.58
N ARG A 15 4.00 24.12 0.33
CA ARG A 15 5.43 24.17 -0.04
C ARG A 15 5.96 25.60 -0.23
N ALA A 16 5.09 26.61 -0.33
CA ALA A 16 5.47 27.99 -0.64
C ALA A 16 5.76 28.89 0.59
N TYR A 17 5.54 28.42 1.82
CA TYR A 17 5.83 29.20 3.04
C TYR A 17 7.26 29.08 3.58
N ARG A 18 8.23 28.69 2.74
CA ARG A 18 9.64 28.61 3.16
C ARG A 18 10.57 29.22 2.11
N LYS A 19 10.53 30.55 2.02
CA LYS A 19 11.44 31.32 1.15
C LYS A 19 12.35 32.29 1.89
N GLU A 20 12.43 32.19 3.22
CA GLU A 20 13.49 32.86 3.97
C GLU A 20 14.31 31.81 4.73
N PRO A 21 15.63 31.71 4.45
CA PRO A 21 16.51 30.82 5.17
C PRO A 21 16.61 31.28 6.63
N VAL A 22 16.65 30.31 7.55
CA VAL A 22 16.95 30.56 8.97
C VAL A 22 18.23 31.40 9.10
N PRO A 23 18.32 32.34 10.07
CA PRO A 23 19.49 33.20 10.22
C PRO A 23 20.78 32.36 10.31
N PHE A 24 21.69 32.59 9.36
CA PHE A 24 22.91 31.80 9.14
C PHE A 24 23.85 31.74 10.36
N GLU A 25 23.73 32.67 11.31
CA GLU A 25 24.53 32.71 12.54
C GLU A 25 24.19 31.58 13.52
N LEU A 26 22.91 31.19 13.64
CA LEU A 26 22.49 30.15 14.59
C LEU A 26 22.92 28.75 14.14
N LEU A 27 22.90 28.51 12.82
CA LEU A 27 23.27 27.23 12.21
C LEU A 27 24.75 26.90 12.43
N ASN A 28 25.62 27.91 12.37
CA ASN A 28 27.06 27.73 12.57
C ASN A 28 27.40 27.35 14.01
N GLU A 29 26.74 27.95 15.00
CA GLU A 29 26.95 27.64 16.42
C GLU A 29 26.54 26.20 16.77
N ILE A 30 25.41 25.73 16.20
CA ILE A 30 24.94 24.36 16.37
C ILE A 30 25.89 23.36 15.71
N LEU A 31 26.40 23.68 14.52
CA LEU A 31 27.35 22.82 13.80
C LEU A 31 28.72 22.74 14.47
N GLU A 32 29.22 23.85 15.03
CA GLU A 32 30.44 23.86 15.84
C GLU A 32 30.27 23.00 17.10
N THR A 33 29.10 23.08 17.73
CA THR A 33 28.78 22.24 18.89
C THR A 33 28.65 20.77 18.48
N ALA A 34 27.98 20.44 17.38
CA ALA A 34 27.88 19.07 16.88
C ALA A 34 29.26 18.45 16.56
N ARG A 35 30.17 19.24 15.98
CA ARG A 35 31.57 18.83 15.73
C ARG A 35 32.36 18.64 17.02
N ARG A 36 32.24 19.57 17.97
CA ARG A 36 32.93 19.49 19.27
C ARG A 36 32.57 18.23 20.07
N TRP A 37 31.35 17.73 19.89
CA TRP A 37 30.84 16.53 20.58
C TRP A 37 30.84 15.27 19.69
N ASP A 38 31.50 15.29 18.53
CA ASP A 38 31.62 14.17 17.58
C ASP A 38 30.27 13.49 17.22
N LEU A 39 29.20 14.29 17.13
CA LEU A 39 27.86 13.78 16.84
C LEU A 39 27.66 13.33 15.38
N GLY A 40 28.65 13.56 14.50
CA GLY A 40 28.64 13.04 13.13
C GLY A 40 27.53 13.55 12.20
N VAL A 41 26.89 14.66 12.56
CA VAL A 41 25.71 15.22 11.86
C VAL A 41 26.14 16.17 10.74
N LYS A 42 25.47 16.11 9.58
CA LYS A 42 25.73 17.00 8.44
C LYS A 42 25.01 18.36 8.59
N PRO A 43 25.53 19.45 7.98
CA PRO A 43 24.85 20.76 7.94
C PRO A 43 23.40 20.73 7.46
N GLU A 44 23.11 19.88 6.47
CA GLU A 44 21.77 19.71 5.90
C GLU A 44 20.79 19.12 6.93
N GLU A 45 21.25 18.14 7.72
CA GLU A 45 20.46 17.49 8.77
C GLU A 45 20.14 18.46 9.91
N VAL A 46 21.09 19.35 10.27
CA VAL A 46 20.85 20.39 11.28
C VAL A 46 19.81 21.40 10.81
N SER A 47 19.90 21.85 9.55
CA SER A 47 18.92 22.78 8.96
C SER A 47 17.52 22.16 8.85
N GLU A 48 17.43 20.86 8.56
CA GLU A 48 16.17 20.12 8.57
C GLU A 48 15.62 19.94 9.99
N MET A 49 16.45 19.59 10.97
CA MET A 49 16.03 19.44 12.36
C MET A 49 15.57 20.78 12.94
N GLU A 50 16.30 21.86 12.69
CA GLU A 50 15.91 23.21 13.09
C GLU A 50 14.60 23.63 12.41
N SER A 51 14.38 23.26 11.14
CA SER A 51 13.09 23.47 10.48
C SER A 51 11.94 22.82 11.22
N ARG A 52 12.14 21.59 11.70
CA ARG A 52 11.09 20.79 12.32
C ARG A 52 10.84 21.26 13.75
N LEU A 53 11.90 21.73 14.43
CA LEU A 53 11.86 22.15 15.82
C LEU A 53 11.46 23.63 16.01
N SER A 54 11.73 24.49 15.02
CA SER A 54 11.35 25.92 15.07
C SER A 54 9.87 26.18 14.82
N GLY A 55 9.13 25.19 14.34
CA GLY A 55 7.68 25.28 14.20
C GLY A 55 6.99 25.23 15.56
N SER A 56 6.17 26.23 15.88
CA SER A 56 5.22 26.12 17.01
C SER A 56 4.22 25.02 16.72
N ASP A 57 3.87 24.25 17.75
CA ASP A 57 2.78 23.27 17.64
C ASP A 57 1.47 24.01 17.30
N LEU A 58 0.69 23.46 16.37
CA LEU A 58 -0.60 23.99 15.96
C LEU A 58 -1.69 23.17 16.63
N GLY A 59 -2.64 23.84 17.27
CA GLY A 59 -3.81 23.19 17.84
C GLY A 59 -4.58 22.42 16.76
N PHE A 60 -4.93 21.17 17.06
CA PHE A 60 -5.62 20.26 16.12
C PHE A 60 -6.94 20.83 15.59
N ASP A 61 -7.72 21.47 16.47
CA ASP A 61 -9.02 22.10 16.17
C ASP A 61 -8.89 23.59 15.78
N GLY A 62 -7.65 24.09 15.61
CA GLY A 62 -7.38 25.51 15.36
C GLY A 62 -7.63 26.40 16.58
N PHE A 63 -7.63 27.71 16.35
CA PHE A 63 -7.99 28.71 17.35
C PHE A 63 -9.42 29.19 17.07
N GLN A 64 -10.28 29.23 18.09
CA GLN A 64 -11.58 29.89 17.98
C GLN A 64 -11.34 31.41 17.91
N SER A 65 -11.40 31.98 16.72
CA SER A 65 -11.42 33.44 16.51
C SER A 65 -12.88 33.88 16.35
N ASP A 66 -13.26 34.98 16.99
CA ASP A 66 -14.56 35.65 16.85
C ASP A 66 -14.66 36.48 15.55
N ASP A 67 -13.59 36.50 14.75
CA ASP A 67 -13.50 37.20 13.48
C ASP A 67 -13.91 36.28 12.31
N ASP A 68 -14.70 36.80 11.37
CA ASP A 68 -15.35 36.07 10.25
C ASP A 68 -14.33 35.52 9.21
N ASP A 69 -13.03 35.70 9.47
CA ASP A 69 -11.93 35.05 8.78
C ASP A 69 -11.86 33.59 9.22
N ASN A 70 -12.66 32.76 8.56
CA ASN A 70 -12.78 31.32 8.76
C ASN A 70 -11.44 30.59 8.53
N HIS A 71 -10.57 30.60 9.55
CA HIS A 71 -9.32 29.86 9.55
C HIS A 71 -9.63 28.36 9.56
N THR A 72 -9.40 27.69 8.43
CA THR A 72 -9.56 26.24 8.33
C THR A 72 -8.60 25.53 9.30
N ALA A 73 -9.16 24.89 10.32
CA ALA A 73 -8.42 24.12 11.31
C ALA A 73 -7.66 22.93 10.66
N PRO A 74 -6.50 22.52 11.24
CA PRO A 74 -5.70 21.42 10.71
C PRO A 74 -6.47 20.14 10.41
N ILE A 75 -7.41 19.78 11.28
CA ILE A 75 -8.29 18.60 11.12
C ILE A 75 -8.98 18.52 9.75
N ALA A 76 -9.35 19.64 9.14
CA ALA A 76 -10.15 19.65 7.91
C ALA A 76 -9.36 19.18 6.67
N TYR A 77 -8.02 19.15 6.74
CA TYR A 77 -7.16 18.67 5.65
C TYR A 77 -6.28 17.48 6.05
N LEU A 78 -6.36 17.02 7.30
CA LEU A 78 -5.70 15.79 7.74
C LEU A 78 -6.45 14.58 7.17
N THR A 79 -5.81 13.88 6.25
CA THR A 79 -6.34 12.64 5.67
C THR A 79 -5.87 11.43 6.47
N HIS A 80 -6.75 10.46 6.64
CA HIS A 80 -6.39 9.15 7.20
C HIS A 80 -6.37 8.12 6.07
N ASP A 81 -5.18 7.70 5.65
CA ASP A 81 -4.98 6.84 4.47
C ASP A 81 -5.71 5.48 4.57
N SER A 82 -6.01 5.02 5.79
CA SER A 82 -6.68 3.73 6.04
C SER A 82 -8.19 3.82 6.27
N ALA A 83 -8.80 5.01 6.17
CA ALA A 83 -10.18 5.23 6.62
C ALA A 83 -11.22 5.24 5.50
N ASP A 84 -10.85 4.96 4.24
CA ASP A 84 -11.83 4.98 3.15
C ASP A 84 -12.74 3.73 3.18
N PRO A 85 -14.03 3.88 3.54
CA PRO A 85 -14.95 2.75 3.58
C PRO A 85 -15.19 2.16 2.19
N ALA A 86 -15.05 2.96 1.13
CA ALA A 86 -15.23 2.51 -0.24
C ALA A 86 -14.14 1.49 -0.62
N GLN A 87 -12.87 1.74 -0.25
CA GLN A 87 -11.77 0.81 -0.49
C GLN A 87 -11.93 -0.49 0.30
N THR A 88 -12.41 -0.39 1.55
CA THR A 88 -12.65 -1.57 2.38
C THR A 88 -13.76 -2.46 1.79
N LEU A 89 -14.86 -1.85 1.35
CA LEU A 89 -15.96 -2.55 0.70
C LEU A 89 -15.52 -3.15 -0.65
N GLU A 90 -14.80 -2.38 -1.46
CA GLU A 90 -14.25 -2.85 -2.74
C GLU A 90 -13.35 -4.07 -2.55
N ALA A 91 -12.46 -4.05 -1.57
CA ALA A 91 -11.58 -5.19 -1.27
C ALA A 91 -12.37 -6.44 -0.85
N ALA A 92 -13.40 -6.26 -0.03
CA ALA A 92 -14.28 -7.36 0.40
C ALA A 92 -15.05 -7.94 -0.79
N ASP A 93 -15.68 -7.10 -1.61
CA ASP A 93 -16.42 -7.49 -2.80
C ASP A 93 -15.50 -8.18 -3.82
N TRP A 94 -14.30 -7.65 -4.04
CA TRP A 94 -13.31 -8.23 -4.93
C TRP A 94 -12.87 -9.62 -4.48
N SER A 95 -12.65 -9.81 -3.17
CA SER A 95 -12.29 -11.11 -2.61
C SER A 95 -13.42 -12.15 -2.80
N SER A 96 -14.66 -11.76 -2.51
CA SER A 96 -15.84 -12.60 -2.66
C SER A 96 -16.09 -12.97 -4.12
N HIS A 97 -15.99 -11.97 -5.01
CA HIS A 97 -16.12 -12.17 -6.45
C HIS A 97 -15.09 -13.16 -6.98
N ASN A 98 -13.82 -13.00 -6.62
CA ASN A 98 -12.76 -13.91 -7.05
C ASN A 98 -12.93 -15.32 -6.50
N GLN A 99 -13.37 -15.47 -5.25
CA GLN A 99 -13.64 -16.76 -4.66
C GLN A 99 -14.79 -17.48 -5.38
N ALA A 100 -15.87 -16.75 -5.68
CA ALA A 100 -17.00 -17.29 -6.45
C ALA A 100 -16.58 -17.69 -7.87
N LYS A 101 -15.77 -16.85 -8.54
CA LYS A 101 -15.25 -17.13 -9.88
C LYS A 101 -14.34 -18.35 -9.91
N LEU A 102 -13.44 -18.49 -8.92
CA LEU A 102 -12.60 -19.66 -8.77
C LEU A 102 -13.43 -20.93 -8.53
N ALA A 103 -14.42 -20.86 -7.64
CA ALA A 103 -15.31 -21.99 -7.38
C ALA A 103 -16.05 -22.43 -8.64
N GLN A 104 -16.59 -21.49 -9.41
CA GLN A 104 -17.23 -21.77 -10.69
C GLN A 104 -16.24 -22.38 -11.70
N ALA A 105 -15.05 -21.80 -11.84
CA ALA A 105 -14.01 -22.30 -12.74
C ALA A 105 -13.62 -23.75 -12.40
N LEU A 106 -13.51 -24.10 -11.12
CA LEU A 106 -13.23 -25.46 -10.66
C LEU A 106 -14.34 -26.46 -11.02
N THR A 107 -15.60 -26.03 -11.16
CA THR A 107 -16.69 -26.92 -11.62
C THR A 107 -16.65 -27.25 -13.11
N MET A 108 -15.95 -26.44 -13.93
CA MET A 108 -15.76 -26.71 -15.36
C MET A 108 -14.68 -27.75 -15.64
N LEU A 109 -13.84 -28.07 -14.64
CA LEU A 109 -12.82 -29.08 -14.74
C LEU A 109 -13.43 -30.48 -14.54
N ASP A 110 -12.86 -31.47 -15.22
CA ASP A 110 -13.16 -32.86 -14.92
C ASP A 110 -12.70 -33.23 -13.50
N GLU A 111 -13.39 -34.20 -12.89
CA GLU A 111 -13.18 -34.61 -11.50
C GLU A 111 -11.72 -34.94 -11.19
N ARG A 112 -11.04 -35.64 -12.10
CA ARG A 112 -9.64 -36.03 -11.97
C ARG A 112 -8.71 -34.82 -12.04
N SER A 113 -8.89 -33.93 -13.00
CA SER A 113 -8.11 -32.68 -13.12
C SER A 113 -8.28 -31.78 -11.90
N ARG A 114 -9.51 -31.69 -11.37
CA ARG A 114 -9.83 -30.91 -10.18
C ARG A 114 -9.11 -31.46 -8.95
N ASP A 115 -9.16 -32.77 -8.73
CA ASP A 115 -8.48 -33.42 -7.59
C ASP A 115 -6.96 -33.22 -7.64
N ILE A 116 -6.34 -33.45 -8.81
CA ILE A 116 -4.89 -33.25 -9.00
C ILE A 116 -4.49 -31.80 -8.71
N LEU A 117 -5.25 -30.81 -9.19
CA LEU A 117 -4.97 -29.40 -8.90
C LEU A 117 -5.17 -29.06 -7.42
N GLN A 118 -6.24 -29.54 -6.81
CA GLN A 118 -6.56 -29.24 -5.41
C GLN A 118 -5.45 -29.73 -4.47
N ARG A 119 -4.97 -30.96 -4.66
CA ARG A 119 -3.91 -31.55 -3.84
C ARG A 119 -2.53 -30.93 -4.07
N ARG A 120 -2.28 -30.35 -5.24
CA ARG A 120 -1.00 -29.71 -5.57
C ARG A 120 -0.93 -28.22 -5.29
N TRP A 121 -2.04 -27.51 -5.35
CA TRP A 121 -2.07 -26.03 -5.31
C TRP A 121 -2.98 -25.44 -4.23
N LEU A 122 -4.04 -26.15 -3.83
CA LEU A 122 -5.05 -25.63 -2.89
C LEU A 122 -4.98 -26.29 -1.51
N THR A 123 -4.05 -27.23 -1.32
CA THR A 123 -3.85 -27.97 -0.07
C THR A 123 -2.39 -27.87 0.35
N GLU A 124 -2.15 -27.77 1.66
CA GLU A 124 -0.82 -27.84 2.25
C GLU A 124 -0.78 -29.01 3.25
N PRO A 125 0.23 -29.90 3.21
CA PRO A 125 1.37 -29.90 2.28
C PRO A 125 0.98 -30.35 0.86
N LYS A 126 1.72 -29.84 -0.14
CA LYS A 126 1.49 -30.16 -1.55
C LYS A 126 1.88 -31.61 -1.88
N GLU A 127 0.98 -32.31 -2.57
CA GLU A 127 1.26 -33.65 -3.08
C GLU A 127 2.30 -33.65 -4.21
N THR A 128 3.14 -34.67 -4.23
CA THR A 128 4.17 -34.81 -5.27
C THR A 128 3.58 -35.39 -6.56
N LEU A 129 4.25 -35.18 -7.70
CA LEU A 129 3.81 -35.80 -8.95
C LEU A 129 3.88 -37.33 -8.90
N HIS A 130 4.80 -37.88 -8.11
CA HIS A 130 5.01 -39.33 -8.01
C HIS A 130 3.92 -39.99 -7.18
N THR A 131 3.54 -39.38 -6.03
CA THR A 131 2.44 -39.89 -5.20
C THR A 131 1.12 -39.95 -5.97
N LEU A 132 0.79 -38.89 -6.72
CA LEU A 132 -0.40 -38.88 -7.59
C LEU A 132 -0.28 -39.83 -8.78
N ALA A 133 0.91 -40.00 -9.34
CA ALA A 133 1.16 -40.95 -10.42
C ALA A 133 0.89 -42.40 -9.98
N ASP A 134 1.38 -42.76 -8.80
CA ASP A 134 1.20 -44.08 -8.20
C ASP A 134 -0.28 -44.35 -7.87
N GLU A 135 -0.99 -43.37 -7.28
CA GLU A 135 -2.43 -43.49 -6.95
C GLU A 135 -3.30 -43.68 -8.20
N TYR A 136 -3.02 -42.90 -9.25
CA TYR A 136 -3.80 -42.94 -10.49
C TYR A 136 -3.30 -43.98 -11.51
N GLY A 137 -2.23 -44.74 -11.19
CA GLY A 137 -1.64 -45.75 -12.07
C GLY A 137 -1.14 -45.19 -13.42
N VAL A 138 -0.64 -43.96 -13.43
CA VAL A 138 -0.12 -43.30 -14.65
C VAL A 138 1.28 -42.76 -14.41
N SER A 139 1.99 -42.34 -15.47
CA SER A 139 3.31 -41.71 -15.29
C SER A 139 3.20 -40.30 -14.65
N ALA A 140 4.25 -39.88 -13.94
CA ALA A 140 4.37 -38.52 -13.41
C ALA A 140 4.25 -37.44 -14.50
N GLU A 141 4.77 -37.70 -15.70
CA GLU A 141 4.62 -36.79 -16.84
C GLU A 141 3.15 -36.68 -17.29
N ARG A 142 2.37 -37.77 -17.20
CA ARG A 142 0.93 -37.72 -17.50
C ARG A 142 0.18 -36.84 -16.52
N ILE A 143 0.50 -36.92 -15.22
CA ILE A 143 -0.06 -36.02 -14.20
C ILE A 143 0.28 -34.56 -14.52
N ARG A 144 1.54 -34.28 -14.87
CA ARG A 144 1.98 -32.92 -15.27
C ARG A 144 1.22 -32.37 -16.48
N GLN A 145 0.93 -33.22 -17.47
CA GLN A 145 0.12 -32.82 -18.63
C GLN A 145 -1.32 -32.47 -18.24
N ILE A 146 -1.93 -33.29 -17.38
CA ILE A 146 -3.29 -33.05 -16.87
C ILE A 146 -3.32 -31.73 -16.09
N GLU A 147 -2.37 -31.54 -15.17
CA GLU A 147 -2.20 -30.30 -14.41
C GLU A 147 -2.08 -29.07 -15.31
N LYS A 148 -1.21 -29.12 -16.33
CA LYS A 148 -1.03 -28.01 -17.28
C LYS A 148 -2.32 -27.68 -18.03
N ASN A 149 -3.01 -28.70 -18.53
CA ASN A 149 -4.26 -28.50 -19.26
C ASN A 149 -5.37 -27.93 -18.36
N ALA A 150 -5.45 -28.42 -17.13
CA ALA A 150 -6.39 -27.96 -16.12
C ALA A 150 -6.11 -26.50 -15.72
N MET A 151 -4.84 -26.13 -15.54
CA MET A 151 -4.43 -24.76 -15.25
C MET A 151 -4.79 -23.80 -16.39
N ASN A 152 -4.55 -24.20 -17.65
CA ASN A 152 -4.94 -23.39 -18.81
C ASN A 152 -6.46 -23.17 -18.88
N LYS A 153 -7.27 -24.18 -18.54
CA LYS A 153 -8.74 -24.05 -18.47
C LYS A 153 -9.16 -23.10 -17.35
N LEU A 154 -8.56 -23.20 -16.16
CA LEU A 154 -8.80 -22.28 -15.05
C LEU A 154 -8.46 -20.84 -15.44
N GLN A 155 -7.31 -20.61 -16.06
CA GLN A 155 -6.90 -19.28 -16.52
C GLN A 155 -7.90 -18.71 -17.54
N GLY A 156 -8.37 -19.52 -18.48
CA GLY A 156 -9.41 -19.12 -19.42
C GLY A 156 -10.73 -18.75 -18.74
N ALA A 157 -11.19 -19.55 -17.78
CA ALA A 157 -12.43 -19.29 -17.04
C ALA A 157 -12.33 -18.11 -16.06
N MET A 158 -11.13 -17.81 -15.56
CA MET A 158 -10.88 -16.64 -14.70
C MET A 158 -10.69 -15.34 -15.50
N ALA A 159 -10.30 -15.42 -16.78
CA ALA A 159 -10.16 -14.26 -17.65
C ALA A 159 -11.47 -13.87 -18.36
N ALA A 160 -12.39 -14.81 -18.56
CA ALA A 160 -13.73 -14.59 -19.10
C ALA A 160 -14.66 -13.91 -18.08
#